data_AF-T1A086-F1
#
_entry.id   AF-T1A086-F1
#
_cell.length_a   1.000
_cell.length_b   1.000
_cell.length_c   1.000
_cell.angle_alpha   90.00
_cell.angle_beta   90.00
_cell.angle_gamma   90.00
#
_symmetry.space_group_name_H-M   'P 1'
#
loop_
_entity.id
_entity.type
_entity.pdbx_description
1 polymer ?
#
loop_
_entity_poly.entity_id
_entity_poly.type
_entity_poly.pdbx_seq_one_letter_code
_entity_poly.pdbx_strand_id
1 'polypeptide(L)' 'MLSSTVPRPTGGIAFGFDRLVAMMTGAEQIRDVIAFPKTQRAQCLLTQAPSGVSEQQLRELHIKVR' A
#
# COMPACT_ATOMS: atom_id res chain seq x y z
N MET A 1 33.34 -17.31 -17.52
CA MET A 1 32.69 -17.64 -16.23
C MET A 1 31.89 -16.44 -15.71
N LEU A 2 30.75 -16.15 -16.33
CA LEU A 2 29.57 -15.55 -15.68
C LEU A 2 28.34 -15.98 -16.50
N SER A 3 27.66 -16.97 -15.92
CA SER A 3 26.30 -17.50 -16.10
C SER A 3 25.52 -17.33 -17.42
N SER A 4 25.21 -18.49 -18.02
CA SER A 4 24.36 -18.75 -19.17
C SER A 4 22.84 -18.73 -18.89
N THR A 5 22.31 -17.72 -18.19
CA THR A 5 20.87 -17.68 -17.84
C THR A 5 20.28 -16.27 -17.71
N VAL A 6 20.71 -15.29 -18.52
CA VAL A 6 19.96 -14.03 -18.61
C VAL A 6 18.67 -14.30 -19.40
N PRO A 7 17.47 -14.19 -18.79
CA PRO A 7 16.22 -14.34 -19.52
C PRO A 7 16.12 -13.26 -20.60
N ARG A 8 15.42 -13.56 -21.71
CA ARG A 8 15.22 -12.64 -22.85
C ARG A 8 14.80 -11.25 -22.35
N PRO A 9 15.16 -10.16 -23.07
CA PRO A 9 14.65 -8.83 -22.76
C PRO A 9 13.11 -8.88 -22.70
N THR A 10 12.55 -8.70 -21.50
CA THR A 10 11.10 -8.62 -21.29
C THR A 10 10.73 -7.19 -20.90
N GLY A 11 9.72 -6.65 -21.58
CA GLY A 11 9.06 -5.40 -21.18
C GLY A 11 7.83 -5.73 -20.34
N GLY A 12 7.68 -5.09 -19.19
CA GLY A 12 6.48 -5.17 -18.34
C GLY A 12 5.79 -3.82 -18.24
N ILE A 13 4.47 -3.83 -18.03
CA ILE A 13 3.68 -2.64 -17.72
C ILE A 13 2.77 -2.95 -16.53
N ALA A 14 2.58 -1.97 -15.65
CA ALA A 14 1.64 -2.03 -14.53
C ALA A 14 0.64 -0.88 -14.65
N PHE A 15 -0.65 -1.20 -14.46
CA PHE A 15 -1.72 -0.21 -14.47
C PHE A 15 -2.14 0.16 -13.04
N GLY A 16 -2.42 1.44 -12.82
CA GLY A 16 -3.06 1.91 -11.59
C GLY A 16 -4.55 1.61 -11.62
N PHE A 17 -4.95 0.45 -11.10
CA PHE A 17 -6.33 -0.02 -11.14
C PHE A 17 -7.32 0.97 -10.50
N ASP A 18 -7.00 1.50 -9.32
CA ASP A 18 -7.85 2.48 -8.63
C ASP A 18 -8.08 3.74 -9.48
N ARG A 19 -7.04 4.17 -10.20
CA ARG A 19 -7.13 5.34 -11.09
C ARG A 19 -7.96 5.04 -12.33
N LEU A 20 -7.85 3.84 -12.87
CA LEU A 20 -8.68 3.38 -13.98
C LEU A 20 -10.16 3.35 -13.58
N VAL A 21 -10.48 2.80 -12.41
CA VAL A 21 -11.85 2.78 -11.88
C VAL A 21 -12.37 4.20 -11.64
N ALA A 22 -11.57 5.09 -11.06
CA ALA A 22 -11.96 6.49 -10.86
C ALA A 22 -12.31 7.21 -12.17
N MET A 23 -11.55 6.97 -13.25
CA MET A 23 -11.86 7.51 -14.56
C MET A 23 -13.16 6.92 -15.14
N MET A 24 -13.40 5.63 -14.95
CA MET A 24 -14.63 4.96 -15.41
C MET A 24 -15.88 5.45 -14.66
N THR A 25 -15.76 5.82 -13.39
CA THR A 25 -16.86 6.30 -12.56
C THR A 25 -17.02 7.81 -12.57
N GLY A 26 -16.12 8.55 -13.22
CA GLY A 26 -16.09 10.02 -13.20
C GLY A 26 -15.70 10.61 -11.84
N ALA A 27 -15.08 9.81 -10.95
CA ALA A 27 -14.63 10.27 -9.65
C ALA A 27 -13.38 11.14 -9.78
N GLU A 28 -13.39 12.32 -9.14
CA GLU A 28 -12.25 13.23 -9.13
C GLU A 28 -11.09 12.70 -8.27
N GLN A 29 -11.40 11.95 -7.21
CA GLN A 29 -10.42 11.43 -6.26
C GLN A 29 -10.48 9.91 -6.16
N ILE A 30 -9.32 9.26 -6.07
CA ILE A 30 -9.22 7.79 -5.91
C ILE A 30 -9.89 7.29 -4.62
N ARG A 31 -9.98 8.14 -3.59
CA ARG A 31 -10.65 7.79 -2.32
C ARG A 31 -12.14 7.53 -2.49
N ASP A 32 -12.76 8.01 -3.57
CA ASP A 32 -14.19 7.84 -3.81
C ASP A 32 -14.51 6.48 -4.45
N VAL A 33 -13.49 5.74 -4.91
CA VAL A 33 -13.63 4.37 -5.46
C VAL A 33 -13.02 3.30 -4.54
N ILE A 34 -12.57 3.68 -3.35
CA ILE A 34 -11.99 2.78 -2.35
C ILE A 34 -12.94 2.71 -1.15
N ALA A 35 -13.33 1.50 -0.74
CA ALA A 35 -14.30 1.32 0.35
C ALA A 35 -13.82 1.88 1.71
N PHE A 36 -12.53 1.74 2.03
CA PHE A 36 -11.93 2.21 3.28
C PHE A 36 -10.68 3.04 2.99
N PRO A 37 -10.83 4.28 2.50
CA PRO A 37 -9.70 5.10 2.09
C PRO A 37 -8.92 5.57 3.32
N LYS A 38 -7.60 5.70 3.17
CA LYS A 38 -6.75 6.37 4.14
C LYS A 38 -6.72 7.88 3.88
N THR A 39 -6.54 8.68 4.91
CA THR A 39 -6.32 10.13 4.77
C THR A 39 -4.91 10.41 4.25
N GLN A 40 -4.63 11.68 3.91
CA GLN A 40 -3.28 12.14 3.55
C GLN A 40 -2.23 11.89 4.65
N ARG A 41 -2.66 11.70 5.91
CA ARG A 41 -1.80 11.34 7.05
C ARG A 41 -1.68 9.82 7.26
N ALA A 42 -2.08 9.02 6.26
CA ALA A 42 -2.13 7.55 6.31
C ALA A 42 -3.06 6.97 7.41
N GLN A 43 -4.02 7.77 7.90
CA GLN A 43 -4.94 7.35 8.96
C GLN A 43 -6.22 6.75 8.37
N CYS A 44 -6.76 5.72 8.98
CA CYS A 44 -8.11 5.23 8.74
C CYS A 44 -9.02 5.74 9.86
N LEU A 45 -9.94 6.66 9.52
CA LEU A 45 -10.85 7.27 10.49
C LEU A 45 -11.89 6.27 11.04
N LEU A 46 -12.27 5.26 10.25
CA LEU A 46 -13.25 4.25 10.67
C LEU A 46 -12.71 3.35 11.78
N THR A 47 -11.44 2.92 11.66
CA THR A 47 -10.84 1.96 12.59
C THR A 47 -9.88 2.61 13.58
N GLN A 48 -9.71 3.93 13.54
CA GLN A 48 -8.70 4.68 14.31
C GLN A 48 -7.28 4.10 14.15
N ALA A 49 -6.93 3.70 12.92
CA ALA A 49 -5.61 3.16 12.59
C ALA A 49 -4.70 4.25 11.97
N PRO A 50 -3.37 4.21 12.17
CA PRO A 50 -2.65 3.30 13.06
C PRO A 50 -2.97 3.59 14.54
N SER A 51 -2.98 2.54 15.34
CA SER A 51 -3.16 2.60 16.80
C SER A 51 -1.87 2.20 17.50
N GLY A 52 -1.70 2.63 18.75
CA GLY A 52 -0.60 2.16 19.58
C GLY A 52 -0.62 0.64 19.74
N VAL A 53 0.56 0.05 19.86
CA VAL A 53 0.76 -1.37 20.20
C VAL A 53 1.31 -1.47 21.62
N SER A 54 1.08 -2.59 22.30
CA SER A 54 1.56 -2.75 23.68
C SER A 54 3.08 -2.99 23.73
N GLU A 55 3.71 -2.58 24.83
CA GLU A 55 5.14 -2.83 25.07
C GLU A 55 5.50 -4.32 25.08
N GLN A 56 4.55 -5.18 25.48
CA GLN A 56 4.75 -6.63 25.42
C GLN A 56 4.92 -7.11 23.96
N GLN A 57 4.04 -6.68 23.05
CA GLN A 57 4.11 -7.04 21.64
C GLN A 57 5.39 -6.50 20.97
N LEU A 58 5.82 -5.30 21.36
CA LEU A 58 7.09 -4.74 20.90
C LEU A 58 8.30 -5.56 21.39
N ARG A 59 8.30 -5.99 22.65
CA ARG A 59 9.35 -6.86 23.21
C ARG A 59 9.41 -8.23 22.55
N GLU A 60 8.27 -8.87 22.29
CA GLU A 60 8.19 -10.16 21.57
C GLU A 60 8.84 -10.08 20.18
N LEU A 61 8.66 -8.96 19.49
CA LEU A 61 9.26 -8.70 18.18
C LEU A 61 10.68 -8.11 18.25
N HIS A 62 11.22 -7.87 19.46
CA HIS A 62 12.50 -7.20 19.69
C HIS A 62 12.59 -5.79 19.04
N ILE A 63 11.47 -5.08 18.94
CA ILE A 63 11.35 -3.74 18.35
C ILE A 63 11.35 -2.69 19.48
N LYS A 64 12.05 -1.56 19.26
CA LYS A 64 11.98 -0.37 20.13
C LYS A 64 11.52 0.82 19.30
N VAL A 65 10.41 1.44 19.71
CA VAL A 65 9.96 2.72 19.15
C VAL A 65 10.76 3.84 19.83
N ARG A 66 11.34 4.77 19.07
CA ARG A 66 12.12 5.91 19.56
C ARG A 66 11.28 7.18 19.57
#